data_AF-A0A0M4ECH4-F1
#
_entry.id   AF-A0A0M4ECH4-F1
#
_cell.length_a   1.000
_cell.length_b   1.000
_cell.length_c   1.000
_cell.angle_alpha   90.00
_cell.angle_beta   90.00
_cell.angle_gamma   90.00
#
_symmetry.space_group_name_H-M   'P 1'
#
loop_
_entity.id
_entity.type
_entity.pdbx_description
1 polymer ?
#
loop_
_entity_poly.entity_id
_entity_poly.type
_entity_poly.pdbx_seq_one_letter_code
_entity_poly.pdbx_strand_id
1 'polypeptide(L)'
;IVGAGAIGCELLKNFGMLGLGTGAGQIYVTDMDLIEKSNLNRQFLFRPHDVQKPKALTAAAAIKRMNPDVKVTAYELRVGAETEKVFSENFFGQLHGVANALDNVDARIYMDRKCIFNRIPLVETGTLGTLGNVQVIVPFATESYSSSQDPPEKSIPICTLKNFPNAIEHTLQWAR
;
A
#
# COMPACT_ATOMS: atom_id res chain seq x y z
N ILE A 1 -1.98 6.68 4.70
CA ILE A 1 -1.66 5.24 4.50
C ILE A 1 -2.18 4.84 3.13
N VAL A 2 -1.32 4.31 2.27
CA VAL A 2 -1.72 3.88 0.92
C VAL A 2 -1.72 2.35 0.88
N GLY A 3 -2.90 1.75 0.80
CA GLY A 3 -3.13 0.32 0.95
C GLY A 3 -3.66 -0.05 2.34
N ALA A 4 -4.67 -0.91 2.37
CA ALA A 4 -5.32 -1.48 3.55
C ALA A 4 -5.17 -3.02 3.60
N GLY A 5 -4.15 -3.54 2.93
CA GLY A 5 -3.75 -4.95 2.96
C GLY A 5 -3.07 -5.37 4.26
N ALA A 6 -2.17 -6.36 4.19
CA ALA A 6 -1.51 -6.94 5.38
C ALA A 6 -0.75 -5.89 6.20
N ILE A 7 0.17 -5.19 5.53
CA ILE A 7 0.93 -4.08 6.13
C ILE A 7 -0.02 -2.96 6.55
N GLY A 8 -1.02 -2.63 5.72
CA GLY A 8 -1.97 -1.56 5.99
C GLY A 8 -2.75 -1.77 7.29
N CYS A 9 -3.19 -3.02 7.55
CA CYS A 9 -3.84 -3.41 8.81
C CYS A 9 -2.94 -3.20 10.03
N GLU A 10 -1.67 -3.61 9.94
CA GLU A 10 -0.70 -3.44 11.02
C GLU A 10 -0.36 -1.97 11.29
N LEU A 11 -0.14 -1.18 10.22
CA LEU A 11 0.10 0.25 10.32
C LEU A 11 -1.08 0.97 10.98
N LEU A 12 -2.31 0.66 10.56
CA LEU A 12 -3.52 1.24 11.11
C LEU A 12 -3.69 0.93 12.60
N LYS A 13 -3.43 -0.31 13.01
CA LYS A 13 -3.41 -0.71 14.43
C LYS A 13 -2.35 0.07 15.20
N ASN A 14 -1.11 0.11 14.70
CA ASN A 14 -0.02 0.83 15.35
C ASN A 14 -0.33 2.33 15.48
N PHE A 15 -0.84 2.97 14.43
CA PHE A 15 -1.17 4.40 14.44
C PHE A 15 -2.31 4.71 15.41
N GLY A 16 -3.33 3.84 15.46
CA GLY A 16 -4.42 3.94 16.43
C GLY A 16 -3.93 3.84 17.87
N MET A 17 -3.01 2.93 18.17
CA MET A 17 -2.46 2.73 19.53
C MET A 17 -1.45 3.82 19.93
N LEU A 18 -0.71 4.38 18.97
CA LEU A 18 0.20 5.51 19.20
C LEU A 18 -0.53 6.86 19.31
N GLY A 19 -1.81 6.93 18.93
CA GLY A 19 -2.62 8.15 19.02
C GLY A 19 -2.38 9.17 17.89
N LEU A 20 -1.70 8.80 16.80
CA LEU A 20 -1.37 9.70 15.66
C LEU A 20 -2.60 10.39 15.03
N GLY A 21 -3.76 9.74 15.07
CA GLY A 21 -5.03 10.26 14.53
C GLY A 21 -5.97 10.87 15.58
N THR A 22 -5.50 11.17 16.79
CA THR A 22 -6.34 11.68 17.89
C THR A 22 -6.18 13.18 18.07
N GLY A 23 -7.06 13.84 18.84
CA GLY A 23 -6.98 15.28 19.08
C GLY A 23 -7.11 16.09 17.79
N ALA A 24 -6.07 16.85 17.41
CA ALA A 24 -6.01 17.57 16.13
C ALA A 24 -5.49 16.72 14.95
N GLY A 25 -5.12 15.47 15.19
CA GLY A 25 -4.61 14.55 14.17
C GLY A 25 -5.72 13.95 13.30
N GLN A 26 -5.31 13.43 12.13
CA GLN A 26 -6.18 12.81 11.15
C GLN A 26 -5.41 11.73 10.38
N ILE A 27 -6.01 10.55 10.25
CA ILE A 27 -5.48 9.47 9.41
C ILE A 27 -6.32 9.40 8.13
N TYR A 28 -5.65 9.30 6.99
CA TYR A 28 -6.27 8.96 5.72
C TYR A 28 -5.79 7.58 5.29
N VAL A 29 -6.71 6.71 4.89
CA VAL A 29 -6.40 5.40 4.31
C VAL A 29 -7.11 5.24 2.97
N THR A 30 -6.45 4.68 1.98
CA THR A 30 -7.08 4.38 0.69
C THR A 30 -6.70 3.00 0.20
N ASP A 31 -7.67 2.28 -0.35
CA ASP A 31 -7.51 0.97 -0.98
C ASP A 31 -8.74 0.71 -1.86
N MET A 32 -8.54 0.31 -3.11
CA MET A 32 -9.62 0.05 -4.05
C MET A 32 -10.22 -1.36 -3.92
N ASP A 33 -9.54 -2.26 -3.21
CA ASP A 33 -9.89 -3.66 -3.21
C ASP A 33 -11.02 -3.97 -2.22
N LEU A 34 -11.75 -5.03 -2.55
CA LEU A 34 -12.65 -5.72 -1.64
C LEU A 34 -11.92 -6.81 -0.85
N ILE A 35 -12.48 -7.19 0.29
CA ILE A 35 -11.94 -8.25 1.14
C ILE A 35 -12.23 -9.62 0.54
N GLU A 36 -11.20 -10.45 0.42
CA GLU A 36 -11.30 -11.85 0.04
C GLU A 36 -11.02 -12.80 1.21
N LYS A 37 -11.54 -14.04 1.12
CA LYS A 37 -11.27 -15.09 2.12
C LYS A 37 -9.77 -15.34 2.32
N SER A 38 -9.00 -15.30 1.24
CA SER A 38 -7.54 -15.47 1.22
C SER A 38 -6.80 -14.39 2.03
N ASN A 39 -7.41 -13.23 2.24
CA ASN A 39 -6.80 -12.11 2.94
C ASN A 39 -6.82 -12.28 4.47
N LEU A 40 -7.82 -13.01 4.97
CA LEU A 40 -8.08 -13.15 6.41
C LEU A 40 -6.94 -13.80 7.19
N ASN A 41 -6.02 -14.52 6.52
CA ASN A 41 -4.87 -15.14 7.16
C ASN A 41 -3.81 -14.12 7.63
N ARG A 42 -3.83 -12.89 7.10
CA ARG A 42 -2.79 -11.87 7.33
C ARG A 42 -3.32 -10.43 7.45
N GLN A 43 -4.62 -10.23 7.28
CA GLN A 43 -5.30 -8.93 7.38
C GLN A 43 -6.29 -8.98 8.55
N PHE A 44 -5.74 -9.02 9.76
CA PHE A 44 -6.46 -9.36 10.99
C PHE A 44 -7.53 -8.32 11.42
N LEU A 45 -7.61 -7.16 10.77
CA LEU A 45 -8.70 -6.21 10.99
C LEU A 45 -10.03 -6.69 10.39
N PHE A 46 -9.98 -7.66 9.48
CA PHE A 46 -11.15 -8.18 8.76
C PHE A 46 -11.66 -9.48 9.38
N ARG A 47 -12.94 -9.78 9.17
CA ARG A 47 -13.59 -11.03 9.62
C ARG A 47 -14.23 -11.76 8.44
N PRO A 48 -14.59 -13.05 8.60
CA PRO A 48 -15.28 -13.81 7.55
C PRO A 48 -16.57 -13.13 7.04
N HIS A 49 -17.28 -12.41 7.89
CA HIS A 49 -18.49 -11.66 7.52
C HIS A 49 -18.21 -10.32 6.80
N ASP A 50 -16.94 -9.95 6.64
CA ASP A 50 -16.52 -8.74 5.91
C ASP A 50 -16.11 -9.03 4.47
N VAL A 51 -16.11 -10.31 4.04
CA VAL A 51 -15.82 -10.67 2.65
C VAL A 51 -16.76 -9.92 1.70
N GLN A 52 -16.21 -9.43 0.59
CA GLN A 52 -16.85 -8.51 -0.38
C GLN A 52 -17.10 -7.07 0.11
N LYS A 53 -16.70 -6.71 1.34
CA LYS A 53 -16.72 -5.31 1.76
C LYS A 53 -15.42 -4.60 1.37
N PRO A 54 -15.43 -3.26 1.22
CA PRO A 54 -14.22 -2.50 0.91
C PRO A 54 -13.20 -2.56 2.04
N LYS A 55 -11.92 -2.83 1.71
CA LYS A 55 -10.84 -2.97 2.70
C LYS A 55 -10.66 -1.69 3.50
N ALA A 56 -10.55 -0.53 2.83
CA ALA A 56 -10.28 0.75 3.47
C ALA A 56 -11.37 1.13 4.48
N LEU A 57 -12.65 1.06 4.09
CA LEU A 57 -13.78 1.37 4.96
C LEU A 57 -13.85 0.41 6.16
N THR A 58 -13.69 -0.89 5.91
CA THR A 58 -13.75 -1.91 6.97
C THR A 58 -12.61 -1.75 7.97
N ALA A 59 -11.40 -1.46 7.49
CA ALA A 59 -10.23 -1.25 8.34
C ALA A 59 -10.38 0.01 9.21
N ALA A 60 -10.88 1.11 8.64
CA ALA A 60 -11.17 2.33 9.39
C ALA A 60 -12.21 2.10 10.49
N ALA A 61 -13.29 1.36 10.19
CA ALA A 61 -14.29 0.98 11.18
C ALA A 61 -13.71 0.08 12.29
N ALA A 62 -12.80 -0.84 11.95
CA ALA A 62 -12.13 -1.71 12.91
C ALA A 62 -11.24 -0.92 13.87
N ILE A 63 -10.42 0.00 13.37
CA ILE A 63 -9.55 0.83 14.22
C ILE A 63 -10.35 1.78 15.11
N LYS A 64 -11.45 2.34 14.62
CA LYS A 64 -12.32 3.18 15.45
C LYS A 64 -12.95 2.41 16.63
N ARG A 65 -13.14 1.10 16.51
CA ARG A 65 -13.53 0.25 17.65
C ARG A 65 -12.39 0.00 18.63
N MET A 66 -11.14 -0.03 18.16
CA MET A 66 -9.96 -0.23 19.00
C MET A 66 -9.59 1.05 19.78
N ASN A 67 -9.71 2.21 19.13
CA ASN A 67 -9.50 3.52 19.76
C ASN A 67 -10.60 4.48 19.26
N PRO A 68 -11.65 4.76 20.07
CA PRO A 68 -12.74 5.65 19.67
C PRO A 68 -12.33 7.10 19.35
N ASP A 69 -11.20 7.57 19.88
CA ASP A 69 -10.70 8.94 19.70
C ASP A 69 -9.98 9.13 18.36
N VAL A 70 -9.69 8.03 17.64
CA VAL A 70 -8.98 8.09 16.36
C VAL A 70 -9.91 8.60 15.26
N LYS A 71 -9.41 9.57 14.50
CA LYS A 71 -10.05 10.13 13.32
C LYS A 71 -9.43 9.50 12.08
N VAL A 72 -10.24 8.71 11.37
CA VAL A 72 -9.82 8.01 10.15
C VAL A 72 -10.83 8.30 9.04
N THR A 73 -10.34 8.81 7.91
CA THR A 73 -11.11 8.94 6.67
C THR A 73 -10.59 7.91 5.69
N ALA A 74 -11.51 7.12 5.14
CA ALA A 74 -11.20 6.05 4.22
C ALA A 74 -11.70 6.36 2.80
N TYR A 75 -10.90 6.01 1.80
CA TYR A 75 -11.22 6.12 0.38
C TYR A 75 -11.13 4.75 -0.29
N GLU A 76 -12.04 4.49 -1.23
CA GLU A 76 -12.09 3.27 -2.04
C GLU A 76 -11.40 3.49 -3.39
N LEU A 77 -10.28 4.23 -3.38
CA LEU A 77 -9.66 4.74 -4.58
C LEU A 77 -8.29 4.12 -4.80
N ARG A 78 -8.00 3.77 -6.06
CA ARG A 78 -6.65 3.45 -6.50
C ARG A 78 -5.83 4.74 -6.48
N VAL A 79 -4.63 4.70 -5.91
CA VAL A 79 -3.73 5.83 -6.06
C VAL A 79 -3.06 5.78 -7.42
N GLY A 80 -3.19 6.87 -8.18
CA GLY A 80 -2.72 6.98 -9.55
C GLY A 80 -3.11 8.32 -10.15
N ALA A 81 -2.73 8.55 -11.41
CA ALA A 81 -2.99 9.79 -12.13
C ALA A 81 -4.50 10.10 -12.25
N GLU A 82 -5.32 9.06 -12.29
CA GLU A 82 -6.77 9.13 -12.41
C GLU A 82 -7.47 9.67 -11.15
N THR A 83 -6.83 9.60 -9.98
CA THR A 83 -7.41 10.03 -8.70
C THR A 83 -6.83 11.32 -8.15
N GLU A 84 -6.04 12.05 -8.93
CA GLU A 84 -5.41 13.32 -8.53
C GLU A 84 -6.40 14.45 -8.23
N LYS A 85 -7.62 14.37 -8.77
CA LYS A 85 -8.68 15.31 -8.37
C LYS A 85 -9.04 15.17 -6.89
N VAL A 86 -8.95 13.96 -6.35
CA VAL A 86 -9.20 13.67 -4.92
C VAL A 86 -7.91 13.85 -4.13
N PHE A 87 -6.84 13.18 -4.56
CA PHE A 87 -5.49 13.30 -3.96
C PHE A 87 -4.72 14.46 -4.59
N SER A 88 -5.31 15.65 -4.52
CA SER A 88 -4.77 16.89 -5.07
C SER A 88 -3.60 17.43 -4.26
N GLU A 89 -2.89 18.43 -4.79
CA GLU A 89 -1.85 19.14 -4.05
C GLU A 89 -2.35 19.70 -2.71
N ASN A 90 -3.60 20.19 -2.67
CA ASN A 90 -4.22 20.63 -1.42
C ASN A 90 -4.41 19.48 -0.42
N PHE A 91 -4.75 18.27 -0.91
CA PHE A 91 -4.82 17.09 -0.05
C PHE A 91 -3.45 16.70 0.49
N PHE A 92 -2.38 16.79 -0.32
CA PHE A 92 -1.02 16.52 0.14
C PHE A 92 -0.52 17.59 1.11
N GLY A 93 -0.84 18.87 0.88
CA GLY A 93 -0.38 20.01 1.70
C GLY A 93 -0.81 19.98 3.18
N GLN A 94 -1.82 19.17 3.52
CA GLN A 94 -2.27 18.94 4.91
C GLN A 94 -1.63 17.70 5.56
N LEU A 95 -0.84 16.90 4.83
CA LEU A 95 -0.24 15.68 5.36
C LEU A 95 1.11 15.97 6.01
N HIS A 96 1.36 15.32 7.14
CA HIS A 96 2.66 15.34 7.82
C HIS A 96 3.58 14.19 7.39
N GLY A 97 3.04 13.19 6.71
CA GLY A 97 3.77 11.99 6.29
C GLY A 97 2.87 11.00 5.57
N VAL A 98 3.50 10.13 4.80
CA VAL A 98 2.86 9.03 4.06
C VAL A 98 3.50 7.71 4.48
N ALA A 99 2.67 6.67 4.58
CA ALA A 99 3.13 5.29 4.78
C ALA A 99 2.53 4.41 3.68
N ASN A 100 3.40 3.76 2.90
CA ASN A 100 3.00 2.84 1.84
C ASN A 100 2.84 1.42 2.39
N ALA A 101 1.75 0.79 1.98
CA ALA A 101 1.39 -0.60 2.21
C ALA A 101 0.95 -1.23 0.87
N LEU A 102 1.73 -0.96 -0.16
CA LEU A 102 1.47 -1.30 -1.56
C LEU A 102 2.06 -2.68 -1.91
N ASP A 103 1.58 -3.29 -2.99
CA ASP A 103 2.03 -4.59 -3.47
C ASP A 103 2.74 -4.54 -4.83
N ASN A 104 2.64 -3.43 -5.56
CA ASN A 104 3.23 -3.27 -6.89
C ASN A 104 4.20 -2.07 -6.95
N VAL A 105 5.23 -2.20 -7.79
CA VAL A 105 6.31 -1.22 -7.93
C VAL A 105 5.81 0.09 -8.56
N ASP A 106 4.88 0.03 -9.51
CA ASP A 106 4.36 1.23 -10.19
C ASP A 106 3.70 2.21 -9.22
N ALA A 107 2.87 1.71 -8.30
CA ALA A 107 2.24 2.54 -7.28
C ALA A 107 3.26 3.11 -6.29
N ARG A 108 4.32 2.35 -5.95
CA ARG A 108 5.42 2.84 -5.09
C ARG A 108 6.14 4.01 -5.74
N ILE A 109 6.53 3.86 -7.02
CA ILE A 109 7.18 4.92 -7.80
C ILE A 109 6.26 6.16 -7.92
N TYR A 110 4.96 5.95 -8.16
CA TYR A 110 4.00 7.05 -8.20
C TYR A 110 3.97 7.83 -6.87
N MET A 111 3.88 7.12 -5.76
CA MET A 111 3.85 7.73 -4.43
C MET A 111 5.16 8.41 -4.05
N ASP A 112 6.30 7.83 -4.40
CA ASP A 112 7.62 8.44 -4.24
C ASP A 112 7.67 9.80 -4.93
N ARG A 113 7.30 9.86 -6.21
CA ARG A 113 7.25 11.11 -6.98
C ARG A 113 6.34 12.16 -6.36
N LYS A 114 5.14 11.78 -5.91
CA LYS A 114 4.20 12.70 -5.26
C LYS A 114 4.73 13.20 -3.92
N CYS A 115 5.36 12.35 -3.12
CA CYS A 115 5.94 12.73 -1.83
C CYS A 115 7.14 13.69 -2.01
N ILE A 116 8.02 13.44 -2.99
CA ILE A 116 9.12 14.34 -3.34
C ILE A 116 8.59 15.71 -3.76
N PHE A 117 7.64 15.74 -4.71
CA PHE A 117 7.08 16.98 -5.24
C PHE A 117 6.47 17.85 -4.13
N ASN A 118 5.70 17.23 -3.23
CA ASN A 118 5.04 17.91 -2.13
C ASN A 118 5.92 18.05 -0.87
N ARG A 119 7.16 17.54 -0.88
CA ARG A 119 8.11 17.57 0.25
C ARG A 119 7.55 16.94 1.52
N ILE A 120 6.93 15.76 1.37
CA ILE A 120 6.33 15.01 2.48
C ILE A 120 7.17 13.77 2.76
N PRO A 121 7.49 13.47 4.04
CA PRO A 121 8.17 12.23 4.40
C PRO A 121 7.38 10.99 3.98
N LEU A 122 8.08 9.98 3.47
CA LEU A 122 7.50 8.71 3.05
C LEU A 122 8.16 7.54 3.78
N VAL A 123 7.37 6.65 4.35
CA VAL A 123 7.80 5.35 4.86
C VAL A 123 7.36 4.28 3.86
N GLU A 124 8.31 3.68 3.17
CA GLU A 124 8.11 2.59 2.22
C GLU A 124 8.40 1.24 2.90
N THR A 125 7.55 0.25 2.64
CA THR A 125 7.68 -1.08 3.24
C THR A 125 7.26 -2.18 2.27
N GLY A 126 7.94 -3.31 2.32
CA GLY A 126 7.67 -4.45 1.47
C GLY A 126 7.89 -5.77 2.21
N THR A 127 7.21 -6.83 1.74
CA THR A 127 7.36 -8.19 2.25
C THR A 127 7.29 -9.20 1.11
N LEU A 128 8.12 -10.24 1.17
CA LEU A 128 8.07 -11.39 0.27
C LEU A 128 8.31 -12.67 1.07
N GLY A 129 7.25 -13.42 1.36
CA GLY A 129 7.34 -14.60 2.24
C GLY A 129 7.83 -14.21 3.64
N THR A 130 8.99 -14.73 4.03
CA THR A 130 9.65 -14.41 5.32
C THR A 130 10.60 -13.21 5.24
N LEU A 131 10.79 -12.63 4.05
CA LEU A 131 11.64 -11.46 3.84
C LEU A 131 10.80 -10.19 3.99
N GLY A 132 11.45 -9.12 4.45
CA GLY A 132 10.86 -7.79 4.50
C GLY A 132 11.91 -6.69 4.44
N ASN A 133 11.51 -5.52 3.99
CA ASN A 133 12.35 -4.33 3.90
C ASN A 133 11.57 -3.08 4.34
N VAL A 134 12.32 -2.10 4.85
CA VAL A 134 11.80 -0.78 5.22
C VAL A 134 12.77 0.27 4.69
N GLN A 135 12.24 1.32 4.07
CA GLN A 135 13.00 2.47 3.62
C GLN A 135 12.27 3.75 4.05
N VAL A 136 13.02 4.70 4.61
CA VAL A 136 12.48 5.99 5.06
C VAL A 136 13.05 7.07 4.16
N ILE A 137 12.16 7.83 3.52
CA ILE A 137 12.48 8.93 2.64
C ILE A 137 12.14 10.24 3.37
N VAL A 138 13.16 11.03 3.66
CA VAL A 138 13.04 12.33 4.32
C VAL A 138 13.43 13.43 3.33
N PRO A 139 12.52 14.38 3.01
CA PRO A 139 12.81 15.49 2.12
C PRO A 139 14.08 16.23 2.52
N PHE A 140 14.95 16.50 1.54
CA PHE A 140 16.23 17.20 1.73
C PHE A 140 17.28 16.48 2.59
N ALA A 141 17.06 15.23 2.99
CA ALA A 141 18.00 14.49 3.85
C ALA A 141 18.40 13.11 3.30
N THR A 142 17.49 12.40 2.63
CA THR A 142 17.77 11.07 2.05
C THR A 142 17.51 11.08 0.55
N GLU A 143 18.00 10.04 -0.14
CA GLU A 143 17.56 9.74 -1.50
C GLU A 143 16.10 9.24 -1.52
N SER A 144 15.51 9.20 -2.72
CA SER A 144 14.14 8.73 -2.92
C SER A 144 14.09 7.24 -3.21
N TYR A 145 12.91 6.63 -3.16
CA TYR A 145 12.75 5.21 -3.51
C TYR A 145 13.23 4.92 -4.94
N SER A 146 12.93 5.82 -5.88
CA SER A 146 13.31 5.68 -7.29
C SER A 146 14.78 6.03 -7.59
N SER A 147 15.57 6.45 -6.59
CA SER A 147 17.01 6.73 -6.78
C SER A 147 17.84 5.45 -6.94
N SER A 148 17.36 4.33 -6.40
CA SER A 148 17.94 2.99 -6.56
C SER A 148 17.13 2.14 -7.53
N GLN A 149 17.80 1.28 -8.31
CA GLN A 149 17.13 0.31 -9.18
C GLN A 149 17.08 -1.07 -8.53
N ASP A 150 15.86 -1.58 -8.37
CA ASP A 150 15.63 -2.99 -8.06
C ASP A 150 15.88 -3.86 -9.30
N PRO A 151 16.30 -5.13 -9.14
CA PRO A 151 16.42 -6.05 -10.25
C PRO A 151 15.06 -6.20 -10.98
N PRO A 152 15.03 -6.19 -12.32
CA PRO A 152 13.79 -6.37 -13.05
C PRO A 152 13.21 -7.77 -12.80
N GLU A 153 11.89 -7.91 -12.91
CA GLU A 153 11.25 -9.22 -12.89
C GLU A 153 11.85 -10.13 -13.97
N LYS A 154 12.05 -11.40 -13.63
CA LYS A 154 12.56 -12.39 -14.57
C LYS A 154 11.53 -12.61 -15.67
N SER A 155 11.85 -12.19 -16.90
CA SER A 155 11.06 -12.50 -18.09
C SER A 155 11.57 -13.77 -18.76
N ILE A 156 10.65 -14.64 -19.19
CA ILE A 156 11.00 -15.86 -19.93
C ILE A 156 11.08 -15.49 -21.43
N PRO A 157 12.18 -15.82 -22.15
CA PRO A 157 12.30 -15.50 -23.56
C PRO A 157 11.15 -16.09 -24.39
N ILE A 158 10.65 -15.32 -25.35
CA ILE A 158 9.47 -15.70 -26.15
C ILE A 158 9.69 -17.00 -26.95
N CYS A 159 10.91 -17.24 -27.44
CA CYS A 159 11.26 -18.49 -28.14
C CYS A 159 11.18 -19.70 -27.21
N THR A 160 11.57 -19.55 -25.95
CA THR A 160 11.47 -20.60 -24.93
C THR A 160 10.01 -20.90 -24.62
N LEU A 161 9.17 -19.87 -24.45
CA LEU A 161 7.74 -20.06 -24.20
C LEU A 161 7.01 -20.73 -25.36
N LYS A 162 7.30 -20.33 -26.61
CA LYS A 162 6.56 -20.80 -27.78
C LYS A 162 7.00 -22.17 -28.28
N ASN A 163 8.31 -22.43 -28.30
CA ASN A 163 8.86 -23.55 -29.04
C ASN A 163 9.65 -24.52 -28.17
N PHE A 164 10.28 -24.05 -27.08
CA PHE A 164 11.25 -24.82 -26.32
C PHE A 164 11.05 -24.73 -24.80
N PRO A 165 9.86 -25.05 -24.24
CA PRO A 165 9.65 -25.04 -22.81
C PRO A 165 10.42 -26.21 -22.17
N ASN A 166 11.25 -25.92 -21.16
CA ASN A 166 12.08 -26.89 -20.46
C ASN A 166 11.93 -26.83 -18.92
N ALA A 167 11.08 -25.93 -18.42
CA ALA A 167 10.75 -25.77 -17.01
C ALA A 167 9.22 -25.65 -16.86
N ILE A 168 8.68 -26.04 -15.71
CA ILE A 168 7.23 -26.06 -15.49
C ILE A 168 6.64 -24.65 -15.59
N GLU A 169 7.38 -23.64 -15.12
CA GLU A 169 7.03 -22.22 -15.18
C GLU A 169 6.78 -21.76 -16.61
N HIS A 170 7.51 -22.30 -17.59
CA HIS A 170 7.33 -21.95 -19.00
C HIS A 170 5.97 -22.45 -19.51
N THR A 171 5.59 -23.67 -19.13
CA THR A 171 4.29 -24.24 -19.51
C THR A 171 3.11 -23.56 -18.82
N LEU A 172 3.29 -23.15 -17.56
CA LEU A 172 2.30 -22.37 -16.82
C LEU A 172 2.10 -20.99 -17.47
N GLN A 173 3.18 -20.31 -17.84
CA GLN A 173 3.11 -19.01 -18.49
C GLN A 173 2.57 -19.09 -19.92
N TRP A 174 2.82 -20.18 -20.65
CA TRP A 174 2.24 -20.42 -21.97
C TRP A 174 0.73 -20.68 -21.93
N ALA A 175 0.25 -21.36 -20.88
CA ALA A 175 -1.16 -21.71 -20.72
C ALA A 175 -2.04 -20.56 -20.20
N ARG A 176 -1.43 -19.54 -19.59
CA ARG A 176 -2.09 -18.36 -19.03
C ARG A 176 -2.49 -17.36 -20.13
#